data_AF-A0A7W0S047-F1
#
_entry.id   AF-A0A7W0S047-F1
#
_cell.length_a   1.000
_cell.length_b   1.000
_cell.length_c   1.000
_cell.angle_alpha   90.00
_cell.angle_beta   90.00
_cell.angle_gamma   90.00
#
_symmetry.space_group_name_H-M   'P 1'
#
loop_
_entity.id
_entity.type
_entity.pdbx_description
1 polymer ?
#
loop_
_entity_poly.entity_id
_entity_poly.type
_entity_poly.pdbx_seq_one_letter_code
_entity_poly.pdbx_strand_id
1 'polypeptide(L)'
;VAPSALTSRFDEGTAGSDTSDRVLLWKSAIAIGGERPVVGAGIGNFPEAYAGVRGPDTTGGDRPLLNQGDGETLPFHAHNAFLTVLAEQGVLGLGALLVLGALALGSALATARGADPLARLVGLASGAGLAVWGVGQLVNVNLYEPAVLPLFCLVGLASSLARGGRRKPSAQGGRRAA
;
A
#
# COMPACT_ATOMS: atom_id res chain seq x y z
N VAL A 1 40.83 -2.23 20.23
CA VAL A 1 40.01 -3.43 19.93
C VAL A 1 38.58 -3.06 20.26
N ALA A 2 37.66 -3.09 19.29
CA ALA A 2 36.26 -2.78 19.56
C ALA A 2 35.67 -3.84 20.53
N PRO A 3 34.70 -3.48 21.38
CA PRO A 3 34.00 -4.45 22.24
C PRO A 3 33.45 -5.61 21.40
N SER A 4 33.53 -6.85 21.87
CA SER A 4 33.06 -8.05 21.15
C SER A 4 31.59 -7.96 20.73
N ALA A 5 30.77 -7.23 21.47
CA ALA A 5 29.39 -6.93 21.12
C ALA A 5 29.25 -6.10 19.82
N LEU A 6 30.19 -5.20 19.53
CA LEU A 6 30.20 -4.42 18.29
C LEU A 6 30.65 -5.27 17.10
N THR A 7 31.57 -6.21 17.30
CA THR A 7 32.06 -7.11 16.24
C THR A 7 30.97 -8.08 15.77
N SER A 8 30.17 -8.61 16.72
CA SER A 8 29.05 -9.50 16.40
C SER A 8 27.94 -8.86 15.56
N ARG A 9 27.86 -7.51 15.52
CA ARG A 9 26.89 -6.78 14.68
C ARG A 9 27.31 -6.69 13.21
N PHE A 10 28.60 -6.89 12.93
CA PHE A 10 29.18 -6.85 11.58
C PHE A 10 29.61 -8.23 11.08
N ASP A 11 29.41 -9.28 11.88
CA ASP A 11 29.54 -10.66 11.41
C ASP A 11 28.35 -10.98 10.49
N GLU A 12 28.61 -10.90 9.19
CA GLU A 12 27.66 -11.16 8.09
C GLU A 12 26.99 -12.55 8.14
N GLY A 13 27.44 -13.46 9.03
CA GLY A 13 26.93 -14.81 9.17
C GLY A 13 25.70 -15.00 10.07
N THR A 14 25.33 -14.00 10.89
CA THR A 14 24.14 -14.06 11.78
C THR A 14 23.04 -13.07 11.41
N ALA A 15 23.31 -12.14 10.49
CA ALA A 15 22.29 -11.31 9.88
C ALA A 15 21.63 -12.11 8.74
N GLY A 16 20.47 -12.70 9.00
CA GLY A 16 19.56 -13.07 7.91
C GLY A 16 19.44 -11.86 6.98
N SER A 17 19.77 -12.03 5.70
CA SER A 17 19.65 -10.93 4.74
C SER A 17 18.22 -10.37 4.81
N ASP A 18 18.04 -9.05 4.94
CA ASP A 18 16.73 -8.36 5.00
C ASP A 18 15.77 -8.86 3.89
N THR A 19 16.32 -9.29 2.75
CA THR A 19 15.54 -9.88 1.64
C THR A 19 14.96 -11.26 1.96
N SER A 20 15.71 -12.15 2.61
CA SER A 20 15.23 -13.49 2.99
C SER A 20 14.13 -13.42 4.06
N ASP A 21 14.26 -12.48 5.00
CA ASP A 21 13.26 -12.23 6.05
C ASP A 21 11.95 -11.71 5.47
N ARG A 22 12.01 -10.83 4.46
CA ARG A 22 10.81 -10.33 3.74
C ARG A 22 10.07 -11.43 2.99
N VAL A 23 10.78 -12.36 2.33
CA VAL A 23 10.13 -13.46 1.60
C VAL A 23 9.35 -14.36 2.57
N LEU A 24 9.90 -14.62 3.76
CA LEU A 24 9.21 -15.37 4.82
C LEU A 24 7.98 -14.61 5.33
N LEU A 25 8.10 -13.31 5.58
CA LEU A 25 6.96 -12.46 5.95
C LEU A 25 5.84 -12.49 4.90
N TRP A 26 6.19 -12.47 3.61
CA TRP A 26 5.21 -12.53 2.52
C TRP A 26 4.51 -13.87 2.46
N LYS A 27 5.26 -14.98 2.60
CA LYS A 27 4.68 -16.33 2.70
C LYS A 27 3.70 -16.41 3.87
N SER A 28 4.07 -15.89 5.04
CA SER A 28 3.19 -15.87 6.21
C SER A 28 1.95 -15.01 5.99
N ALA A 29 2.09 -13.82 5.38
CA ALA A 29 0.94 -12.97 5.06
C ALA A 29 -0.06 -13.66 4.11
N ILE A 30 0.44 -14.40 3.11
CA ILE A 30 -0.39 -15.22 2.23
C ILE A 30 -1.07 -16.34 3.01
N ALA A 31 -0.37 -17.01 3.93
CA ALA A 31 -0.94 -18.04 4.77
C ALA A 31 -2.07 -17.50 5.67
N ILE A 32 -1.86 -16.35 6.34
CA ILE A 32 -2.88 -15.67 7.15
C ILE A 32 -4.11 -15.35 6.29
N GLY A 33 -3.89 -14.76 5.11
CA GLY A 33 -4.96 -14.47 4.16
C GLY A 33 -5.68 -15.74 3.70
N GLY A 34 -4.97 -16.85 3.53
CA GLY A 34 -5.54 -18.16 3.19
C GLY A 34 -6.42 -18.75 4.28
N GLU A 35 -6.10 -18.54 5.57
CA GLU A 35 -6.91 -18.98 6.70
C GLU A 35 -8.22 -18.20 6.83
N ARG A 36 -8.20 -16.90 6.50
CA ARG A 36 -9.34 -15.99 6.63
C ARG A 36 -9.56 -15.18 5.34
N PRO A 37 -9.94 -15.82 4.22
CA PRO A 37 -9.86 -15.23 2.89
C PRO A 37 -10.78 -14.05 2.65
N VAL A 38 -11.95 -13.99 3.29
CA VAL A 38 -12.96 -12.97 2.98
C VAL A 38 -12.67 -11.65 3.70
N VAL A 39 -12.50 -11.73 5.03
CA VAL A 39 -12.39 -10.55 5.92
C VAL A 39 -11.03 -10.41 6.61
N GLY A 40 -10.13 -11.38 6.43
CA GLY A 40 -8.80 -11.37 7.06
C GLY A 40 -8.84 -11.55 8.57
N ALA A 41 -7.71 -11.23 9.21
CA ALA A 41 -7.51 -11.35 10.66
C ALA A 41 -8.04 -10.15 11.47
N GLY A 42 -8.49 -9.09 10.82
CA GLY A 42 -8.83 -7.80 11.43
C GLY A 42 -7.70 -6.78 11.25
N ILE A 43 -8.07 -5.50 11.11
CA ILE A 43 -7.13 -4.39 10.95
C ILE A 43 -6.26 -4.28 12.20
N GLY A 44 -4.94 -4.21 12.02
CA GLY A 44 -3.95 -4.13 13.09
C GLY A 44 -3.63 -5.47 13.77
N ASN A 45 -4.24 -6.57 13.34
CA ASN A 45 -4.02 -7.90 13.94
C ASN A 45 -2.95 -8.72 13.20
N PHE A 46 -2.20 -8.12 12.27
CA PHE A 46 -1.10 -8.82 11.60
C PHE A 46 -0.10 -9.48 12.58
N PRO A 47 0.39 -8.83 13.66
CA PRO A 47 1.33 -9.45 14.59
C PRO A 47 0.76 -10.70 15.29
N GLU A 48 -0.50 -10.62 15.72
CA GLU A 48 -1.19 -11.71 16.41
C GLU A 48 -1.42 -12.88 15.46
N ALA A 49 -1.88 -12.60 14.25
CA ALA A 49 -2.09 -13.62 13.22
C ALA A 49 -0.75 -14.27 12.81
N TYR A 50 0.31 -13.47 12.66
CA TYR A 50 1.65 -13.96 12.37
C TYR A 50 2.18 -14.88 13.46
N ALA A 51 1.90 -14.58 14.74
CA ALA A 51 2.28 -15.46 15.85
C ALA A 51 1.59 -16.84 15.80
N GLY A 52 0.40 -16.91 15.20
CA GLY A 52 -0.38 -18.13 15.01
C GLY A 52 0.06 -18.98 13.81
N VAL A 53 0.66 -18.38 12.77
CA VAL A 53 1.13 -19.11 11.58
C VAL A 53 2.36 -19.93 11.91
N ARG A 54 2.20 -21.25 11.92
CA ARG A 54 3.33 -22.19 11.82
C ARG A 54 3.73 -22.28 10.36
N GLY A 55 4.92 -21.79 10.00
CA GLY A 55 5.37 -21.79 8.61
C GLY A 55 5.49 -23.22 8.04
N PRO A 56 5.24 -23.44 6.74
CA PRO A 56 5.45 -24.75 6.10
C PRO A 56 6.91 -25.23 6.16
N ASP A 57 7.84 -24.29 6.28
CA ASP A 57 9.29 -24.52 6.30
C ASP A 57 9.89 -24.45 7.73
N THR A 58 9.07 -24.28 8.78
CA THR A 58 9.57 -24.17 10.17
C THR A 58 9.61 -25.54 10.85
N THR A 59 10.49 -26.42 10.39
CA THR A 59 10.89 -27.61 11.17
C THR A 59 11.82 -27.18 12.31
N GLY A 60 11.21 -26.84 13.45
CA GLY A 60 11.91 -26.66 14.72
C GLY A 60 12.28 -25.21 15.02
N GLY A 61 11.51 -24.57 15.93
CA GLY A 61 11.96 -23.43 16.75
C GLY A 61 12.21 -22.08 16.07
N ASP A 62 12.66 -22.06 14.82
CA ASP A 62 13.14 -20.87 14.15
C ASP A 62 11.96 -20.08 13.55
N ARG A 63 11.28 -19.36 14.43
CA ARG A 63 10.50 -18.20 14.03
C ARG A 63 11.53 -17.16 13.58
N PRO A 64 11.46 -16.62 12.36
CA PRO A 64 12.20 -15.41 12.02
C PRO A 64 11.51 -14.28 12.78
N LEU A 65 11.88 -14.16 14.05
CA LEU A 65 11.68 -12.97 14.83
C LEU A 65 12.64 -11.99 14.19
N LEU A 66 12.11 -10.88 13.70
CA LEU A 66 12.96 -9.84 13.14
C LEU A 66 13.86 -9.40 14.30
N ASN A 67 15.13 -9.76 14.23
CA ASN A 67 16.10 -9.49 15.28
C ASN A 67 16.44 -8.00 15.23
N GLN A 68 15.51 -7.15 15.67
CA GLN A 68 15.70 -5.71 15.75
C GLN A 68 16.44 -5.36 17.03
N GLY A 69 17.68 -5.84 17.14
CA GLY A 69 18.70 -5.36 18.09
C GLY A 69 18.51 -5.68 19.57
N ASP A 70 17.28 -5.69 20.09
CA ASP A 70 17.02 -5.60 21.54
C ASP A 70 15.91 -6.57 22.05
N GLY A 71 15.41 -7.48 21.21
CA GLY A 71 14.42 -8.50 21.61
C GLY A 71 13.67 -9.14 20.43
N GLU A 72 12.99 -10.26 20.71
CA GLU A 72 12.11 -10.95 19.76
C GLU A 72 10.82 -10.13 19.52
N THR A 73 10.84 -9.19 18.57
CA THR A 73 9.65 -8.40 18.22
C THR A 73 8.90 -9.01 17.04
N LEU A 74 7.58 -9.17 17.21
CA LEU A 74 6.69 -9.57 16.13
C LEU A 74 6.60 -8.46 15.07
N PRO A 75 6.61 -8.81 13.77
CA PRO A 75 6.46 -7.84 12.70
C PRO A 75 5.08 -7.17 12.75
N PHE A 76 5.06 -5.84 12.64
CA PHE A 76 3.81 -5.06 12.59
C PHE A 76 3.05 -5.21 11.26
N HIS A 77 3.73 -5.59 10.19
CA HIS A 77 3.16 -5.74 8.85
C HIS A 77 4.07 -6.54 7.92
N ALA A 78 3.58 -6.93 6.74
CA ALA A 78 4.31 -7.77 5.79
C ALA A 78 5.39 -7.04 4.96
N HIS A 79 5.67 -5.75 5.22
CA HIS A 79 6.51 -4.91 4.33
C HIS A 79 6.04 -4.92 2.87
N ASN A 80 4.75 -5.13 2.67
CA ASN A 80 4.03 -5.07 1.41
C ASN A 80 2.59 -4.73 1.77
N ALA A 81 2.10 -3.57 1.37
CA ALA A 81 0.80 -3.10 1.81
C ALA A 81 -0.33 -3.98 1.29
N PHE A 82 -0.20 -4.55 0.08
CA PHE A 82 -1.20 -5.43 -0.50
C PHE A 82 -1.30 -6.75 0.26
N LEU A 83 -0.17 -7.33 0.64
CA LEU A 83 -0.15 -8.56 1.46
C LEU A 83 -0.61 -8.29 2.88
N THR A 84 -0.30 -7.12 3.44
CA THR A 84 -0.80 -6.71 4.76
C THR A 84 -2.33 -6.58 4.72
N VAL A 85 -2.87 -5.89 3.71
CA VAL A 85 -4.32 -5.75 3.51
C VAL A 85 -4.98 -7.11 3.24
N LEU A 86 -4.34 -8.01 2.48
CA LEU A 86 -4.84 -9.37 2.28
C LEU A 86 -4.92 -10.15 3.60
N ALA A 87 -3.89 -10.08 4.43
CA ALA A 87 -3.83 -10.77 5.72
C ALA A 87 -4.85 -10.20 6.72
N GLU A 88 -4.99 -8.88 6.79
CA GLU A 88 -5.83 -8.21 7.79
C GLU A 88 -7.30 -8.04 7.37
N GLN A 89 -7.56 -7.84 6.08
CA GLN A 89 -8.88 -7.47 5.56
C GLN A 89 -9.39 -8.43 4.47
N GLY A 90 -8.61 -9.45 4.09
CA GLY A 90 -8.98 -10.44 3.10
C GLY A 90 -9.09 -9.88 1.68
N VAL A 91 -9.69 -10.68 0.79
CA VAL A 91 -9.93 -10.29 -0.61
C VAL A 91 -10.91 -9.12 -0.73
N LEU A 92 -11.77 -8.90 0.27
CA LEU A 92 -12.67 -7.75 0.28
C LEU A 92 -11.90 -6.44 0.47
N GLY A 93 -11.01 -6.38 1.46
CA GLY A 93 -10.16 -5.20 1.68
C GLY A 93 -9.21 -4.97 0.51
N LEU A 94 -8.57 -6.05 0.02
CA LEU A 94 -7.67 -5.95 -1.12
C LEU A 94 -8.41 -5.48 -2.38
N GLY A 95 -9.59 -6.05 -2.64
CA GLY A 95 -10.45 -5.65 -3.75
C GLY A 95 -10.86 -4.19 -3.65
N ALA A 96 -11.29 -3.73 -2.48
CA ALA A 96 -11.64 -2.33 -2.24
C ALA A 96 -10.45 -1.39 -2.50
N LEU A 97 -9.25 -1.74 -2.03
CA LEU A 97 -8.03 -0.98 -2.28
C LEU A 97 -7.70 -0.89 -3.78
N LEU A 98 -7.76 -2.01 -4.49
CA LEU A 98 -7.47 -2.07 -5.93
C LEU A 98 -8.50 -1.28 -6.75
N VAL A 99 -9.78 -1.39 -6.41
CA VAL A 99 -10.86 -0.62 -7.06
C VAL A 99 -10.66 0.87 -6.82
N LEU A 100 -10.36 1.28 -5.58
CA LEU A 100 -10.09 2.68 -5.26
C LEU A 100 -8.89 3.21 -6.06
N GLY A 101 -7.78 2.46 -6.09
CA GLY A 101 -6.59 2.81 -6.86
C GLY A 101 -6.87 2.91 -8.36
N ALA A 102 -7.64 1.97 -8.92
CA ALA A 102 -8.01 1.97 -10.33
C ALA A 102 -8.91 3.16 -10.70
N LEU A 103 -9.89 3.50 -9.85
CA LEU A 103 -10.76 4.66 -10.05
C LEU A 103 -9.98 5.97 -9.95
N ALA A 104 -9.06 6.07 -8.98
CA ALA A 104 -8.18 7.22 -8.78
C ALA A 104 -7.24 7.45 -9.97
N LEU A 105 -6.59 6.38 -10.45
CA LEU A 105 -5.72 6.45 -11.62
C LEU A 105 -6.54 6.74 -12.88
N GLY A 106 -7.70 6.09 -13.04
CA GLY A 106 -8.61 6.33 -14.15
C GLY A 106 -9.09 7.78 -14.22
N SER A 107 -9.41 8.39 -13.08
CA SER A 107 -9.81 9.80 -13.03
C SER A 107 -8.63 10.72 -13.38
N ALA A 108 -7.44 10.49 -12.81
CA ALA A 108 -6.24 11.26 -13.12
C ALA A 108 -5.89 11.20 -14.62
N LEU A 109 -5.94 10.01 -15.21
CA LEU A 109 -5.70 9.79 -16.65
C LEU A 109 -6.81 10.35 -17.53
N ALA A 110 -8.06 10.42 -17.06
CA ALA A 110 -9.13 11.09 -17.78
C ALA A 110 -8.91 12.61 -17.78
N THR A 111 -8.51 13.19 -16.65
CA THR A 111 -8.17 14.63 -16.53
C THR A 111 -6.96 14.98 -17.39
N ALA A 112 -5.95 14.10 -17.44
CA ALA A 112 -4.76 14.26 -18.28
C ALA A 112 -5.06 14.31 -19.79
N ARG A 113 -6.22 13.80 -20.23
CA ARG A 113 -6.66 13.83 -21.64
C ARG A 113 -7.52 15.06 -21.97
N GLY A 114 -7.79 15.94 -21.01
CA GLY A 114 -8.55 17.16 -21.22
C GLY A 114 -7.80 18.20 -22.07
N ALA A 115 -8.55 19.14 -22.65
CA ALA A 115 -8.01 20.23 -23.44
C ALA A 115 -7.37 21.36 -22.60
N ASP A 116 -7.81 21.52 -21.35
CA ASP A 116 -7.26 22.52 -20.44
C ASP A 116 -5.82 22.15 -20.02
N PRO A 117 -4.81 22.99 -20.29
CA PRO A 117 -3.42 22.72 -19.93
C PRO A 117 -3.19 22.51 -18.43
N LEU A 118 -3.91 23.24 -17.57
CA LEU A 118 -3.77 23.11 -16.12
C LEU A 118 -4.37 21.80 -15.62
N ALA A 119 -5.59 21.46 -16.02
CA ALA A 119 -6.19 20.16 -15.72
C ALA A 119 -5.31 19.00 -16.23
N ARG A 120 -4.74 19.15 -17.43
CA ARG A 120 -3.83 18.14 -17.98
C ARG A 120 -2.58 17.94 -17.12
N LEU A 121 -1.94 19.03 -16.69
CA LEU A 121 -0.78 18.97 -15.80
C LEU A 121 -1.14 18.30 -14.46
N VAL A 122 -2.25 18.70 -13.85
CA VAL A 122 -2.74 18.11 -12.58
C VAL A 122 -3.04 16.63 -12.75
N GLY A 123 -3.68 16.22 -13.84
CA GLY A 123 -3.98 14.82 -14.13
C GLY A 123 -2.72 13.97 -14.32
N LEU A 124 -1.73 14.46 -15.07
CA LEU A 124 -0.45 13.77 -15.27
C LEU A 124 0.34 13.66 -13.96
N ALA A 125 0.45 14.75 -13.20
CA ALA A 125 1.17 14.77 -11.93
C ALA A 125 0.52 13.81 -10.91
N SER A 126 -0.81 13.84 -10.80
CA SER A 126 -1.55 12.96 -9.89
C SER A 126 -1.42 11.49 -10.32
N GLY A 127 -1.52 11.19 -11.61
CA GLY A 127 -1.39 9.85 -12.15
C GLY A 127 0.02 9.27 -11.95
N ALA A 128 1.05 10.07 -12.21
CA ALA A 128 2.44 9.68 -11.96
C ALA A 128 2.71 9.46 -10.47
N GLY A 129 2.22 10.37 -9.60
CA GLY A 129 2.34 10.23 -8.15
C GLY A 129 1.67 8.97 -7.63
N LEU A 130 0.45 8.66 -8.09
CA LEU A 130 -0.26 7.43 -7.74
C LEU A 130 0.48 6.17 -8.19
N ALA A 131 1.05 6.18 -9.39
CA ALA A 131 1.80 5.04 -9.91
C ALA A 131 3.07 4.79 -9.09
N VAL A 132 3.86 5.84 -8.82
CA VAL A 132 5.07 5.74 -8.00
C VAL A 132 4.74 5.28 -6.58
N TRP A 133 3.72 5.89 -5.97
CA TRP A 133 3.27 5.52 -4.63
C TRP A 133 2.80 4.06 -4.58
N GLY A 134 1.98 3.63 -5.54
CA GLY A 134 1.47 2.26 -5.63
C GLY A 134 2.57 1.21 -5.81
N VAL A 135 3.57 1.49 -6.64
CA VAL A 135 4.75 0.62 -6.78
C VAL A 135 5.55 0.58 -5.46
N GLY A 136 5.70 1.72 -4.78
CA GLY A 136 6.36 1.78 -3.48
C GLY A 136 5.71 0.90 -2.40
N GLN A 137 4.39 0.68 -2.48
CA GLN A 137 3.65 -0.20 -1.57
C GLN A 137 3.97 -1.70 -1.73
N LEU A 138 4.65 -2.11 -2.81
CA LEU A 138 5.06 -3.51 -3.00
C LEU A 138 6.15 -3.95 -2.03
N VAL A 139 6.94 -3.01 -1.53
CA VAL A 139 8.12 -3.27 -0.68
C VAL A 139 8.10 -2.48 0.64
N ASN A 140 7.09 -1.64 0.84
CA ASN A 140 6.90 -0.85 2.05
C ASN A 140 5.41 -0.77 2.39
N VAL A 141 5.11 -0.37 3.63
CA VAL A 141 3.75 -0.05 4.07
C VAL A 141 3.74 1.43 4.44
N ASN A 142 3.58 2.28 3.42
CA ASN A 142 3.49 3.74 3.64
C ASN A 142 2.04 4.22 3.68
N LEU A 143 1.07 3.29 3.76
CA LEU A 143 -0.36 3.59 3.74
C LEU A 143 -0.79 4.44 4.95
N TYR A 144 -0.07 4.32 6.06
CA TYR A 144 -0.32 5.03 7.33
C TYR A 144 0.42 6.36 7.47
N GLU A 145 1.26 6.72 6.49
CA GLU A 145 2.06 7.94 6.54
C GLU A 145 1.22 9.18 6.19
N PRO A 146 1.35 10.29 6.94
CA PRO A 146 0.65 11.55 6.63
C PRO A 146 0.93 12.10 5.23
N ALA A 147 2.09 11.75 4.66
CA ALA A 147 2.52 12.11 3.31
C ALA A 147 1.59 11.58 2.19
N VAL A 148 0.69 10.64 2.52
CA VAL A 148 -0.31 10.09 1.60
C VAL A 148 -1.51 11.02 1.42
N LEU A 149 -1.80 11.89 2.40
CA LEU A 149 -2.96 12.79 2.37
C LEU A 149 -2.90 13.80 1.21
N PRO A 150 -1.77 14.52 0.95
CA PRO A 150 -1.69 15.44 -0.18
C PRO A 150 -1.92 14.76 -1.53
N LEU A 151 -1.45 13.51 -1.70
CA LEU A 151 -1.65 12.74 -2.93
C LEU A 151 -3.14 12.48 -3.17
N PHE A 152 -3.88 12.01 -2.18
CA PHE A 152 -5.33 11.78 -2.32
C PHE A 152 -6.12 13.08 -2.50
N CYS A 153 -5.69 14.20 -1.90
CA CYS A 153 -6.27 15.51 -2.18
C CYS A 153 -6.12 15.91 -3.66
N LEU A 154 -4.95 15.70 -4.26
CA LEU A 154 -4.71 15.99 -5.68
C LEU A 154 -5.55 15.10 -6.59
N VAL A 155 -5.74 13.82 -6.24
CA VAL A 155 -6.66 12.92 -6.96
C VAL A 155 -8.11 13.38 -6.86
N GLY A 156 -8.54 13.84 -5.67
CA GLY A 156 -9.86 14.43 -5.48
C GLY A 156 -10.08 15.66 -6.37
N LEU A 157 -9.09 16.54 -6.42
CA LEU A 157 -9.08 17.71 -7.30
C LEU A 157 -9.16 17.30 -8.79
N ALA A 158 -8.30 16.38 -9.23
CA ALA A 158 -8.30 15.86 -10.60
C ALA A 158 -9.67 15.26 -10.96
N SER A 159 -10.30 14.52 -10.04
CA SER A 159 -11.61 13.90 -10.23
C SER A 159 -12.74 14.94 -10.37
N SER A 160 -12.65 16.07 -9.66
CA SER A 160 -13.58 17.20 -9.80
C SER A 160 -13.46 17.87 -11.17
N LEU A 161 -12.22 18.12 -11.62
CA LEU A 161 -11.94 18.74 -12.92
C LEU A 161 -12.41 17.87 -14.10
N ALA A 162 -12.25 16.54 -14.01
CA ALA A 162 -12.78 15.61 -15.02
C ALA A 162 -14.30 15.67 -15.16
N ARG A 163 -15.03 15.94 -14.06
CA ARG A 163 -16.50 16.06 -14.07
C ARG A 163 -16.95 17.44 -14.55
N GLY A 164 -16.22 18.50 -14.20
CA GLY A 164 -16.48 19.87 -14.63
C GLY A 164 -16.44 20.03 -16.15
N GLY A 165 -15.45 19.44 -16.82
CA GLY A 165 -15.33 19.48 -18.29
C GLY A 165 -16.41 18.69 -19.05
N ARG A 166 -17.14 17.78 -18.38
CA ARG A 166 -18.24 17.00 -18.98
C ARG A 166 -19.61 17.67 -18.87
N ARG A 167 -19.78 18.68 -18.03
CA ARG A 167 -21.02 19.48 -17.99
C ARG A 167 -21.02 20.44 -19.19
N LYS A 168 -21.72 20.07 -20.27
CA LYS A 168 -22.10 21.01 -21.33
C LYS A 168 -22.76 22.24 -20.67
N PRO A 169 -22.46 23.48 -21.10
CA PRO A 169 -23.28 24.63 -20.73
C PRO A 169 -24.71 24.29 -21.17
N SER A 170 -25.62 24.15 -20.22
CA SER A 170 -27.04 24.12 -20.54
C SER A 170 -27.33 25.42 -21.26
N ALA A 171 -27.76 25.33 -22.51
CA ALA A 171 -28.29 26.44 -23.27
C ALA A 171 -29.57 26.93 -22.56
N GLN A 172 -29.39 27.69 -21.48
CA GLN A 172 -30.50 28.26 -20.74
C GLN A 172 -30.83 29.59 -21.41
N GLY A 173 -31.73 29.48 -22.38
CA GLY A 173 -32.80 30.46 -22.58
C GLY A 173 -32.37 31.82 -23.11
N GLY A 174 -31.95 31.85 -24.37
CA GLY A 174 -32.25 33.00 -25.22
C GLY A 174 -33.78 33.15 -25.34
N ARG A 175 -34.37 33.91 -24.42
CA ARG A 175 -35.67 34.57 -24.61
C ARG A 175 -35.46 36.06 -24.42
N ARG A 176 -34.93 36.69 -25.47
CA ARG A 176 -35.25 38.07 -25.83
C ARG A 176 -36.07 38.01 -27.12
N ALA A 177 -37.36 38.30 -27.00
CA ALA A 177 -38.34 38.70 -28.03
C ALA A 177 -39.71 38.47 -27.37
N ALA A 178 -40.63 39.43 -27.22
CA ALA A 178 -40.75 40.79 -27.74
C ALA A 178 -41.54 41.61 -26.70
#